data_AF-A0A3S1GL60-F1
#
_entry.id   AF-A0A3S1GL60-F1
#
_cell.length_a   1.000
_cell.length_b   1.000
_cell.length_c   1.000
_cell.angle_alpha   90.00
_cell.angle_beta   90.00
_cell.angle_gamma   90.00
#
_symmetry.space_group_name_H-M   'P 1'
#
loop_
_entity.id
_entity.type
_entity.pdbx_description
1 polymer ?
#
loop_
_entity_poly.entity_id
_entity_poly.type
_entity_poly.pdbx_seq_one_letter_code
_entity_poly.pdbx_strand_id
1 'polypeptide(L)'
;MCALRDSVRLSDRAVAMTGMVSLMNLTLREELKAKKQAYVQDEILATAAKLFADGGIRGVTIDDIASSLGYTKSVVYYYFKNKNQVLWEIFNKIHDAWWADMESLVKTDDPPDVILASMIRKHALNVMDRAAWSAIYFRDQGELTDAQQKVITKRKREYDQLFKQVYQKGVEQGIFRDIPTT
;
A
#
# COMPACT_ATOMS: atom_id res chain seq x y z
N MET A 1 50.41 -42.22 -3.17
CA MET A 1 50.07 -40.81 -2.86
C MET A 1 48.66 -40.44 -3.34
N CYS A 2 47.60 -41.12 -2.88
CA CYS A 2 46.22 -40.86 -3.34
C CYS A 2 45.28 -40.41 -2.20
N ALA A 3 45.44 -40.93 -0.97
CA ALA A 3 44.50 -40.68 0.13
C ALA A 3 44.54 -39.27 0.77
N LEU A 4 45.62 -38.49 0.61
CA LEU A 4 45.76 -37.18 1.26
C LEU A 4 45.10 -36.02 0.49
N ARG A 5 44.78 -36.20 -0.80
CA ARG A 5 44.11 -35.16 -1.61
C ARG A 5 42.59 -35.11 -1.42
N ASP A 6 41.97 -36.22 -1.02
CA ASP A 6 40.52 -36.29 -0.83
C ASP A 6 40.05 -35.69 0.51
N SER A 7 40.89 -35.76 1.55
CA SER A 7 40.62 -35.18 2.87
C SER A 7 40.49 -33.65 2.84
N VAL A 8 41.31 -32.95 2.04
CA VAL A 8 41.30 -31.48 1.95
C VAL A 8 40.08 -30.98 1.16
N ARG A 9 39.63 -31.72 0.14
CA ARG A 9 38.41 -31.37 -0.62
C ARG A 9 37.12 -31.55 0.17
N LEU A 10 37.06 -32.52 1.08
CA LEU A 10 35.90 -32.74 1.95
C LEU A 10 35.79 -31.66 3.02
N SER A 11 36.90 -31.20 3.60
CA SER A 11 36.92 -30.09 4.56
C SER A 11 36.54 -28.76 3.92
N ASP A 12 37.05 -28.45 2.72
CA ASP A 12 36.71 -27.20 2.02
C ASP A 12 35.22 -27.14 1.64
N ARG A 13 34.62 -28.27 1.24
CA ARG A 13 33.17 -28.37 1.01
C ARG A 13 32.35 -28.21 2.28
N ALA A 14 32.79 -28.78 3.40
CA ALA A 14 32.09 -28.65 4.68
C ALA A 14 32.15 -27.20 5.22
N VAL A 15 33.29 -26.53 5.07
CA VAL A 15 33.44 -25.11 5.44
C VAL A 15 32.60 -24.22 4.53
N ALA A 16 32.58 -24.46 3.22
CA ALA A 16 31.73 -23.74 2.27
C ALA A 16 30.23 -23.97 2.57
N MET A 17 29.83 -25.19 2.90
CA MET A 17 28.44 -25.53 3.24
C MET A 17 28.01 -24.90 4.57
N THR A 18 28.90 -24.88 5.57
CA THR A 18 28.66 -24.18 6.85
C THR A 18 28.52 -22.67 6.66
N GLY A 19 29.37 -22.08 5.82
CA GLY A 19 29.28 -20.66 5.43
C GLY A 19 27.97 -20.34 4.71
N MET A 20 27.55 -21.20 3.77
CA MET A 20 26.29 -21.03 3.03
C MET A 20 25.06 -21.17 3.94
N VAL A 21 25.04 -22.15 4.86
CA VAL A 21 23.96 -22.31 5.84
C VAL A 21 23.91 -21.14 6.82
N SER A 22 25.06 -20.60 7.24
CA SER A 22 25.11 -19.41 8.10
C SER A 22 24.59 -18.16 7.37
N LEU A 23 24.94 -17.98 6.10
CA LEU A 23 24.43 -16.89 5.26
C LEU A 23 22.90 -17.03 5.06
N MET A 24 22.40 -18.23 4.75
CA MET A 24 20.96 -18.50 4.63
C MET A 24 20.20 -18.24 5.94
N ASN A 25 20.79 -18.54 7.10
CA ASN A 25 20.17 -18.27 8.39
C ASN A 25 20.15 -16.77 8.73
N LEU A 26 21.14 -16.00 8.28
CA LEU A 26 21.15 -14.54 8.45
C LEU A 26 20.08 -13.88 7.57
N THR A 27 20.00 -14.27 6.29
CA THR A 27 18.99 -13.74 5.37
C THR A 27 17.56 -14.08 5.83
N LEU A 28 17.32 -15.29 6.32
CA LEU A 28 16.01 -15.70 6.82
C LEU A 28 15.57 -14.89 8.06
N ARG A 29 16.50 -14.56 8.97
CA ARG A 29 16.20 -13.72 10.15
C ARG A 29 15.84 -12.30 9.77
N GLU A 30 16.55 -11.73 8.79
CA GLU A 30 16.27 -10.39 8.28
C GLU A 30 14.91 -10.33 7.58
N GLU A 31 14.59 -11.33 6.75
CA GLU A 31 13.28 -11.46 6.11
C GLU A 31 12.15 -11.62 7.13
N LEU A 32 12.33 -12.47 8.14
CA LEU A 32 11.32 -12.67 9.18
C LEU A 32 11.09 -11.40 10.00
N LYS A 33 12.16 -10.67 10.32
CA LYS A 33 12.09 -9.37 11.00
C LYS A 33 11.34 -8.34 10.14
N ALA A 34 11.65 -8.25 8.85
CA ALA A 34 10.97 -7.35 7.93
C ALA A 34 9.48 -7.68 7.80
N LYS A 35 9.13 -8.97 7.64
CA LYS A 35 7.73 -9.43 7.61
C LYS A 35 6.99 -9.08 8.89
N LYS A 36 7.61 -9.30 10.07
CA LYS A 36 7.02 -8.92 11.35
C LYS A 36 6.82 -7.41 11.46
N GLN A 37 7.78 -6.61 11.03
CA GLN A 37 7.67 -5.15 11.04
C GLN A 37 6.53 -4.67 10.12
N ALA A 38 6.45 -5.20 8.90
CA ALA A 38 5.38 -4.87 7.96
C ALA A 38 4.00 -5.27 8.51
N TYR A 39 3.88 -6.47 9.10
CA TYR A 39 2.64 -6.93 9.73
C TYR A 39 2.18 -5.99 10.86
N VAL A 40 3.09 -5.60 11.76
CA VAL A 40 2.74 -4.69 12.87
C VAL A 40 2.42 -3.28 12.37
N GLN A 41 3.12 -2.78 11.35
CA GLN A 41 2.77 -1.51 10.70
C GLN A 41 1.35 -1.56 10.12
N ASP A 42 0.99 -2.64 9.44
CA ASP A 42 -0.33 -2.82 8.84
C ASP A 42 -1.43 -2.93 9.89
N GLU A 43 -1.20 -3.63 11.01
CA GLU A 43 -2.13 -3.67 12.14
C GLU A 43 -2.39 -2.29 12.75
N ILE A 44 -1.32 -1.50 12.95
CA ILE A 44 -1.42 -0.14 13.47
C ILE A 44 -2.22 0.74 12.50
N LEU A 45 -1.91 0.70 11.20
CA LEU A 45 -2.59 1.50 10.19
C LEU A 45 -4.06 1.11 10.04
N ALA A 46 -4.38 -0.19 10.04
CA ALA A 46 -5.74 -0.68 9.95
C ALA A 46 -6.58 -0.26 11.18
N THR A 47 -6.00 -0.32 12.37
CA THR A 47 -6.66 0.11 13.61
C THR A 47 -6.85 1.62 13.65
N ALA A 48 -5.82 2.38 13.31
CA ALA A 48 -5.88 3.83 13.23
C ALA A 48 -6.93 4.29 12.21
N ALA A 49 -7.01 3.65 11.04
CA ALA A 49 -8.03 3.97 10.04
C ALA A 49 -9.45 3.77 10.57
N LYS A 50 -9.72 2.69 11.31
CA LYS A 50 -11.05 2.49 11.93
C LYS A 50 -11.37 3.60 12.92
N LEU A 51 -10.45 3.90 13.83
CA LEU A 51 -10.63 4.94 14.85
C LEU A 51 -10.82 6.34 14.22
N PHE A 52 -10.02 6.68 13.20
CA PHE A 52 -10.15 7.95 12.48
C PHE A 52 -11.46 8.03 11.70
N ALA A 53 -11.93 6.92 11.10
CA ALA A 53 -13.22 6.90 10.42
C ALA A 53 -14.39 7.15 11.38
N ASP A 54 -14.34 6.62 12.59
CA ASP A 54 -15.41 6.76 13.57
C ASP A 54 -15.40 8.14 14.24
N GLY A 55 -14.23 8.60 14.70
CA GLY A 55 -14.09 9.80 15.54
C GLY A 55 -13.47 11.03 14.87
N GLY A 56 -13.03 10.92 13.61
CA GLY A 56 -12.15 11.90 12.97
C GLY A 56 -10.74 11.89 13.58
N ILE A 57 -9.73 12.38 12.84
CA ILE A 57 -8.35 12.33 13.33
C ILE A 57 -8.12 13.14 14.62
N ARG A 58 -8.81 14.28 14.79
CA ARG A 58 -8.64 15.15 15.96
C ARG A 58 -9.05 14.46 17.25
N GLY A 59 -10.07 13.60 17.21
CA GLY A 59 -10.60 12.88 18.37
C GLY A 59 -9.80 11.65 18.81
N VAL A 60 -8.79 11.24 18.04
CA VAL A 60 -8.01 10.01 18.29
C VAL A 60 -6.58 10.35 18.68
N THR A 61 -6.04 9.64 19.66
CA THR A 61 -4.64 9.76 20.10
C THR A 61 -3.82 8.53 19.70
N ILE A 62 -2.49 8.65 19.78
CA ILE A 62 -1.59 7.48 19.63
C ILE A 62 -1.83 6.45 20.75
N ASP A 63 -2.26 6.89 21.94
CA ASP A 63 -2.56 5.99 23.06
C ASP A 63 -3.81 5.16 22.79
N ASP A 64 -4.83 5.74 22.16
CA ASP A 64 -6.04 5.02 21.76
C ASP A 64 -5.71 3.93 20.73
N ILE A 65 -4.87 4.24 19.74
CA ILE A 65 -4.41 3.29 18.72
C ILE A 65 -3.63 2.15 19.39
N ALA A 66 -2.68 2.48 20.27
CA ALA A 66 -1.85 1.49 20.96
C ALA A 66 -2.70 0.56 21.85
N SER A 67 -3.59 1.16 22.66
CA SER A 67 -4.42 0.42 23.61
C SER A 67 -5.42 -0.50 22.92
N SER A 68 -5.96 -0.10 21.77
CA SER A 68 -6.86 -0.93 20.94
C SER A 68 -6.18 -2.21 20.42
N LEU A 69 -4.85 -2.20 20.28
CA LEU A 69 -4.04 -3.35 19.85
C LEU A 69 -3.37 -4.10 21.00
N GLY A 70 -3.52 -3.65 22.25
CA GLY A 70 -2.74 -4.17 23.38
C GLY A 70 -1.24 -3.85 23.29
N TYR A 71 -0.87 -2.83 22.51
CA TYR A 71 0.50 -2.34 22.39
C TYR A 71 0.77 -1.19 23.35
N THR A 72 2.05 -0.97 23.66
CA THR A 72 2.47 0.26 24.35
C THR A 72 2.61 1.40 23.35
N LYS A 73 2.49 2.64 23.83
CA LYS A 73 2.75 3.85 23.04
C LYS A 73 4.11 3.81 22.33
N SER A 74 5.13 3.27 23.02
CA SER A 74 6.49 3.12 22.48
C SER A 74 6.55 2.22 21.24
N VAL A 75 5.71 1.18 21.16
CA VAL A 75 5.62 0.34 19.95
C VAL A 75 5.08 1.14 18.78
N VAL A 76 4.06 1.96 18.96
CA VAL A 76 3.55 2.81 17.87
C VAL A 76 4.58 3.84 17.44
N TYR A 77 5.26 4.49 18.39
CA TYR A 77 6.32 5.46 18.09
C TYR A 77 7.55 4.87 17.41
N TYR A 78 7.81 3.58 17.61
CA TYR A 78 8.86 2.87 16.87
C TYR A 78 8.60 2.88 15.35
N TYR A 79 7.32 2.84 14.93
CA TYR A 79 6.94 2.82 13.52
C TYR A 79 6.55 4.20 12.97
N PHE A 80 5.90 5.04 13.79
CA PHE A 80 5.35 6.32 13.37
C PHE A 80 5.71 7.43 14.36
N LYS A 81 6.41 8.46 13.88
CA LYS A 81 6.88 9.60 14.68
C LYS A 81 5.75 10.39 15.33
N ASN A 82 4.60 10.47 14.67
CA ASN A 82 3.44 11.22 15.15
C ASN A 82 2.15 10.79 14.44
N LYS A 83 1.01 11.32 14.92
CA LYS A 83 -0.33 11.05 14.38
C LYS A 83 -0.49 11.47 12.92
N ASN A 84 0.13 12.56 12.48
CA ASN A 84 0.10 12.98 11.08
C ASN A 84 0.83 11.99 10.16
N GLN A 85 1.94 11.37 10.60
CA GLN A 85 2.59 10.31 9.84
C GLN A 85 1.69 9.09 9.68
N VAL A 86 0.95 8.70 10.72
CA VAL A 86 -0.05 7.61 10.62
C VAL A 86 -1.11 7.95 9.57
N LEU A 87 -1.67 9.17 9.62
CA LEU A 87 -2.63 9.64 8.62
C LEU A 87 -2.03 9.59 7.21
N TRP A 88 -0.80 10.09 7.05
CA TRP A 88 -0.12 10.13 5.77
C TRP A 88 0.04 8.73 5.16
N GLU A 89 0.47 7.76 5.95
CA GLU A 89 0.62 6.38 5.47
C GLU A 89 -0.73 5.71 5.17
N ILE A 90 -1.81 6.08 5.86
CA ILE A 90 -3.17 5.67 5.49
C ILE A 90 -3.52 6.22 4.11
N PHE A 91 -3.31 7.52 3.86
CA PHE A 91 -3.57 8.13 2.54
C PHE A 91 -2.74 7.47 1.43
N ASN A 92 -1.47 7.15 1.68
CA ASN A 92 -0.64 6.42 0.72
C ASN A 92 -1.24 5.05 0.42
N LYS A 93 -1.57 4.25 1.44
CA LYS A 93 -2.20 2.93 1.25
C LYS A 93 -3.50 2.99 0.47
N ILE A 94 -4.36 3.97 0.76
CA ILE A 94 -5.62 4.19 0.04
C ILE A 94 -5.32 4.37 -1.46
N HIS A 95 -4.44 5.31 -1.78
CA HIS A 95 -4.10 5.63 -3.16
C HIS A 95 -3.36 4.51 -3.88
N ASP A 96 -2.42 3.84 -3.23
CA ASP A 96 -1.65 2.75 -3.83
C ASP A 96 -2.59 1.57 -4.16
N ALA A 97 -3.55 1.27 -3.29
CA ALA A 97 -4.55 0.24 -3.55
C ALA A 97 -5.50 0.63 -4.69
N TRP A 98 -6.00 1.88 -4.71
CA TRP A 98 -6.85 2.36 -5.80
C TRP A 98 -6.10 2.40 -7.14
N TRP A 99 -4.83 2.79 -7.13
CA TRP A 99 -3.98 2.81 -8.31
C TRP A 99 -3.76 1.41 -8.85
N ALA A 100 -3.36 0.45 -8.00
CA ALA A 100 -3.13 -0.93 -8.41
C ALA A 100 -4.38 -1.57 -9.04
N ASP A 101 -5.56 -1.28 -8.48
CA ASP A 101 -6.84 -1.72 -9.04
C ASP A 101 -7.04 -1.19 -10.47
N MET A 102 -6.86 0.12 -10.69
CA MET A 102 -7.04 0.72 -12.04
C MET A 102 -5.95 0.25 -13.00
N GLU A 103 -4.70 0.19 -12.56
CA GLU A 103 -3.56 -0.26 -13.36
C GLU A 103 -3.77 -1.68 -13.90
N SER A 104 -4.34 -2.58 -13.10
CA SER A 104 -4.67 -3.93 -13.54
C SER A 104 -5.73 -3.96 -14.64
N LEU A 105 -6.71 -3.06 -14.59
CA LEU A 105 -7.83 -3.01 -15.54
C LEU A 105 -7.40 -2.40 -16.88
N VAL A 106 -6.61 -1.33 -16.87
CA VAL A 106 -6.18 -0.64 -18.10
C VAL A 106 -5.13 -1.42 -18.91
N LYS A 107 -4.51 -2.44 -18.30
CA LYS A 107 -3.54 -3.34 -18.95
C LYS A 107 -4.17 -4.56 -19.64
N THR A 108 -5.49 -4.69 -19.58
CA THR A 108 -6.22 -5.73 -20.31
C THR A 108 -6.34 -5.37 -21.80
N ASP A 109 -6.54 -6.39 -22.64
CA ASP A 109 -6.84 -6.20 -24.06
C ASP A 109 -8.34 -6.03 -24.34
N ASP A 110 -9.13 -5.72 -23.29
CA ASP A 110 -10.57 -5.58 -23.39
C ASP A 110 -10.98 -4.29 -24.14
N PRO A 111 -12.18 -4.26 -24.75
CA PRO A 111 -12.74 -3.04 -25.34
C PRO A 111 -12.90 -1.89 -24.32
N PRO A 112 -12.74 -0.62 -24.73
CA PRO A 112 -12.85 0.54 -23.83
C PRO A 112 -14.13 0.62 -22.99
N ASP A 113 -15.28 0.17 -23.47
CA ASP A 113 -16.54 0.08 -22.74
C ASP A 113 -16.49 -0.93 -21.60
N VAL A 114 -15.89 -2.09 -21.83
CA VAL A 114 -15.67 -3.12 -20.81
C VAL A 114 -14.69 -2.61 -19.74
N ILE A 115 -13.58 -2.00 -20.16
CA ILE A 115 -12.59 -1.42 -19.23
C ILE A 115 -13.24 -0.32 -18.40
N LEU A 116 -13.92 0.65 -19.03
CA LEU A 116 -14.52 1.78 -18.33
C LEU A 116 -15.62 1.34 -17.35
N ALA A 117 -16.48 0.41 -17.77
CA ALA A 117 -17.49 -0.16 -16.87
C ALA A 117 -16.85 -0.87 -15.66
N SER A 118 -15.77 -1.61 -15.88
CA SER A 118 -15.02 -2.27 -14.82
C SER A 118 -14.35 -1.27 -13.86
N MET A 119 -13.76 -0.20 -14.39
CA MET A 119 -13.17 0.88 -13.59
C MET A 119 -14.22 1.59 -12.74
N ILE A 120 -15.38 1.93 -13.31
CA ILE A 120 -16.50 2.56 -12.59
C ILE A 120 -17.01 1.64 -11.48
N ARG A 121 -17.26 0.35 -11.79
CA ARG A 121 -17.71 -0.64 -10.81
C ARG A 121 -16.71 -0.77 -9.67
N LYS A 122 -15.42 -0.89 -10.00
CA LYS A 122 -14.36 -1.05 -9.01
C LYS A 122 -14.18 0.19 -8.15
N HIS A 123 -14.27 1.39 -8.74
CA HIS A 123 -14.28 2.65 -8.00
C HIS A 123 -15.47 2.73 -7.03
N ALA A 124 -16.68 2.40 -7.50
CA ALA A 124 -17.87 2.38 -6.65
C ALA A 124 -17.72 1.40 -5.46
N LEU A 125 -17.23 0.17 -5.71
CA LEU A 125 -16.95 -0.79 -4.64
C LEU A 125 -15.89 -0.27 -3.65
N ASN A 126 -14.83 0.37 -4.15
CA ASN A 126 -13.81 0.97 -3.29
C ASN A 126 -14.37 2.08 -2.41
N VAL A 127 -15.36 2.84 -2.88
CA VAL A 127 -16.05 3.86 -2.07
C VAL A 127 -17.02 3.25 -1.06
N MET A 128 -17.72 2.17 -1.43
CA MET A 128 -18.73 1.53 -0.57
C MET A 128 -18.12 0.58 0.47
N ASP A 129 -17.28 -0.36 0.05
CA ASP A 129 -16.72 -1.43 0.91
C ASP A 129 -15.62 -0.89 1.83
N ARG A 130 -15.01 0.24 1.47
CA ARG A 130 -13.99 0.92 2.28
C ARG A 130 -14.52 2.24 2.81
N ALA A 131 -15.76 2.24 3.30
CA ALA A 131 -16.41 3.41 3.87
C ALA A 131 -15.52 4.17 4.89
N ALA A 132 -14.75 3.43 5.70
CA ALA A 132 -13.77 4.03 6.62
C ALA A 132 -12.71 4.87 5.89
N TRP A 133 -12.14 4.34 4.80
CA TRP A 133 -11.13 5.05 4.00
C TRP A 133 -11.74 6.23 3.27
N SER A 134 -12.94 6.09 2.71
CA SER A 134 -13.66 7.21 2.09
C SER A 134 -13.95 8.31 3.11
N ALA A 135 -14.39 7.95 4.31
CA ALA A 135 -14.67 8.92 5.37
C ALA A 135 -13.42 9.70 5.77
N ILE A 136 -12.27 9.04 5.92
CA ILE A 136 -10.98 9.70 6.18
C ILE A 136 -10.58 10.59 5.00
N TYR A 137 -10.67 10.06 3.78
CA TYR A 137 -10.23 10.76 2.57
C TYR A 137 -10.96 12.09 2.40
N PHE A 138 -12.29 12.12 2.57
CA PHE A 138 -13.07 13.34 2.38
C PHE A 138 -13.03 14.29 3.58
N ARG A 139 -12.95 13.77 4.82
CA ARG A 139 -13.01 14.59 6.04
C ARG A 139 -11.66 15.10 6.50
N ASP A 140 -10.63 14.26 6.43
CA ASP A 140 -9.35 14.50 7.11
C ASP A 140 -8.22 14.92 6.16
N GLN A 141 -8.48 15.10 4.85
CA GLN A 141 -7.45 15.57 3.90
C GLN A 141 -6.85 16.93 4.30
N GLY A 142 -7.64 17.81 4.94
CA GLY A 142 -7.17 19.11 5.42
C GLY A 142 -6.18 19.03 6.59
N GLU A 143 -6.02 17.86 7.21
CA GLU A 143 -5.11 17.60 8.33
C GLU A 143 -3.72 17.14 7.84
N LEU A 144 -3.58 16.95 6.52
CA LEU A 144 -2.29 16.76 5.86
C LEU A 144 -1.54 18.08 5.77
N THR A 145 -0.22 18.01 5.81
CA THR A 145 0.66 19.17 5.53
C THR A 145 0.49 19.63 4.08
N ASP A 146 0.82 20.89 3.76
CA ASP A 146 0.76 21.42 2.40
C ASP A 146 1.54 20.57 1.39
N ALA A 147 2.69 20.03 1.80
CA ALA A 147 3.51 19.15 0.96
C ALA A 147 2.78 17.84 0.65
N GLN A 148 2.17 17.22 1.65
CA GLN A 148 1.37 15.99 1.49
C GLN A 148 0.12 16.25 0.63
N GLN A 149 -0.58 17.36 0.86
CA GLN A 149 -1.77 17.74 0.07
C GLN A 149 -1.43 17.91 -1.43
N LYS A 150 -0.27 18.48 -1.75
CA LYS A 150 0.22 18.57 -3.14
C LYS A 150 0.39 17.18 -3.77
N VAL A 151 0.94 16.23 -3.03
CA VAL A 151 1.10 14.84 -3.50
C VAL A 151 -0.26 14.19 -3.73
N ILE A 152 -1.19 14.29 -2.79
CA ILE A 152 -2.55 13.73 -2.93
C ILE A 152 -3.31 14.34 -4.10
N THR A 153 -3.21 15.66 -4.27
CA THR A 153 -3.83 16.37 -5.40
C THR A 153 -3.27 15.88 -6.73
N LYS A 154 -1.95 15.65 -6.81
CA LYS A 154 -1.32 15.07 -8.00
C LYS A 154 -1.84 13.65 -8.27
N ARG A 155 -1.85 12.78 -7.25
CA ARG A 155 -2.35 11.40 -7.36
C ARG A 155 -3.82 11.35 -7.79
N LYS A 156 -4.67 12.26 -7.29
CA LYS A 156 -6.06 12.39 -7.72
C LYS A 156 -6.17 12.75 -9.20
N ARG A 157 -5.38 13.72 -9.67
CA ARG A 157 -5.35 14.09 -11.09
C ARG A 157 -4.90 12.94 -11.99
N GLU A 158 -3.89 12.18 -11.57
CA GLU A 158 -3.41 11.00 -12.29
C GLU A 158 -4.50 9.90 -12.34
N TYR A 159 -5.21 9.69 -11.23
CA TYR A 159 -6.34 8.76 -11.17
C TYR A 159 -7.48 9.17 -12.11
N ASP A 160 -7.91 10.44 -12.07
CA ASP A 160 -8.96 10.97 -12.95
C ASP A 160 -8.55 10.89 -14.44
N GLN A 161 -7.26 11.10 -14.72
CA GLN A 161 -6.72 11.03 -16.07
C GLN A 161 -6.80 9.62 -16.66
N LEU A 162 -6.70 8.55 -15.86
CA LEU A 162 -6.88 7.17 -16.36
C LEU A 162 -8.29 6.97 -16.92
N PHE A 163 -9.32 7.42 -16.22
CA PHE A 163 -10.71 7.34 -16.71
C PHE A 163 -10.86 8.12 -18.02
N LYS A 164 -10.30 9.33 -18.07
CA LYS A 164 -10.33 10.17 -19.26
C LYS A 164 -9.65 9.51 -20.46
N GLN A 165 -8.51 8.86 -20.27
CA GLN A 165 -7.79 8.17 -21.34
C GLN A 165 -8.60 6.99 -21.92
N VAL A 166 -9.19 6.15 -21.07
CA VAL A 166 -10.02 5.03 -21.53
C VAL A 166 -11.27 5.54 -22.27
N TYR A 167 -11.92 6.57 -21.74
CA TYR A 167 -13.03 7.23 -22.41
C TYR A 167 -12.63 7.79 -23.79
N GLN A 168 -11.51 8.52 -23.88
CA GLN A 168 -11.03 9.08 -25.14
C GLN A 168 -10.73 7.98 -26.17
N LYS A 169 -10.09 6.88 -25.76
CA LYS A 169 -9.86 5.71 -26.62
C LYS A 169 -11.18 5.13 -27.16
N GLY A 170 -12.22 5.06 -26.34
CA GLY A 170 -13.53 4.60 -26.78
C GLY A 170 -14.24 5.57 -27.73
N VAL A 171 -14.04 6.88 -27.59
CA VAL A 171 -14.52 7.89 -28.56
C VAL A 171 -13.81 7.73 -29.90
N GLU A 172 -12.47 7.61 -29.89
CA GLU A 172 -11.66 7.41 -31.11
C GLU A 172 -12.05 6.13 -31.86
N GLN A 173 -12.46 5.09 -31.14
CA GLN A 173 -12.95 3.83 -31.70
C GLN A 173 -14.43 3.84 -32.08
N GLY A 174 -15.14 4.96 -31.88
CA GLY A 174 -16.56 5.08 -32.19
C GLY A 174 -17.50 4.30 -31.25
N ILE A 175 -17.00 3.83 -30.11
CA ILE A 175 -17.75 3.09 -29.09
C ILE A 175 -18.54 4.06 -28.20
N PHE A 176 -17.94 5.20 -27.86
CA PHE A 176 -18.59 6.24 -27.07
C PHE A 176 -18.91 7.47 -27.92
N ARG A 177 -20.01 8.15 -27.55
CA ARG A 177 -20.29 9.49 -28.04
C ARG A 177 -19.36 10.49 -27.36
N ASP A 178 -18.80 11.41 -28.12
CA ASP A 178 -18.04 12.52 -27.56
C ASP A 178 -18.99 13.53 -26.88
N ILE A 179 -18.90 13.60 -25.55
CA ILE A 179 -19.60 14.54 -24.70
C ILE A 179 -18.62 15.66 -24.30
N PRO A 180 -18.92 16.93 -24.61
CA PRO A 180 -18.10 18.05 -24.18
C PRO A 180 -18.01 18.11 -22.64
N THR A 181 -16.80 18.21 -22.09
CA THR A 181 -16.61 18.55 -20.67
C THR A 181 -17.10 19.97 -20.43
N THR A 182 -18.09 20.11 -19.54
CA THR A 182 -18.61 21.41 -19.07
C THR A 182 -17.62 22.09 -18.14
#